data_AF-A0A533S537-F1
#
_entry.id   AF-A0A533S537-F1
#
_cell.length_a   1.000
_cell.length_b   1.000
_cell.length_c   1.000
_cell.angle_alpha   90.00
_cell.angle_beta   90.00
_cell.angle_gamma   90.00
#
_symmetry.space_group_name_H-M   'P 1'
#
loop_
_entity.id
_entity.type
_entity.pdbx_description
1 polymer ?
#
loop_
_entity_poly.entity_id
_entity_poly.type
_entity_poly.pdbx_seq_one_letter_code
_entity_poly.pdbx_strand_id
1 'polypeptide(L)' 'MKCPVCKTVDLLMTERQGVEIDYCPDCRGVWLDRGELDKIIER' A
#
# COMPACT_ATOMS: atom_id res chain seq x y z
N MET A 1 -8.88 -1.12 4.43
CA MET A 1 -8.97 0.13 5.24
C MET A 1 -9.40 1.30 4.36
N LYS A 2 -9.96 2.40 4.90
CA LYS A 2 -10.29 3.58 4.07
C LYS A 2 -9.03 4.37 3.74
N CYS A 3 -8.95 4.84 2.49
CA CYS A 3 -7.86 5.72 2.07
C CYS A 3 -7.85 6.99 2.92
N PRO A 4 -6.73 7.36 3.58
CA PRO A 4 -6.68 8.56 4.40
C PRO A 4 -6.77 9.87 3.58
N VAL A 5 -6.48 9.80 2.27
CA VAL A 5 -6.58 10.92 1.33
C VAL A 5 -8.00 11.08 0.80
N CYS A 6 -8.57 10.02 0.20
CA CYS A 6 -9.92 10.07 -0.40
C CYS A 6 -11.04 9.97 0.65
N LYS A 7 -10.78 9.35 1.80
CA LYS A 7 -11.68 9.09 2.95
C LYS A 7 -12.87 8.15 2.66
N THR A 8 -13.34 8.07 1.42
CA THR A 8 -14.51 7.27 1.01
C THR A 8 -14.14 5.95 0.34
N VAL A 9 -12.97 5.90 -0.30
CA VAL A 9 -12.49 4.76 -1.10
C VAL A 9 -11.82 3.74 -0.18
N ASP A 10 -12.13 2.46 -0.37
CA ASP A 10 -11.40 1.37 0.28
C ASP A 10 -10.07 1.12 -0.43
N LEU A 11 -9.01 0.96 0.36
CA LEU A 11 -7.73 0.48 -0.14
C LEU A 11 -7.87 -0.97 -0.59
N LEU A 12 -7.21 -1.29 -1.70
CA LEU A 12 -7.07 -2.64 -2.23
C LEU A 12 -5.70 -3.18 -1.85
N MET A 13 -5.67 -4.44 -1.44
CA MET A 13 -4.44 -5.14 -1.08
C MET A 13 -3.91 -5.93 -2.28
N THR A 14 -2.59 -5.92 -2.48
CA THR A 14 -1.88 -6.80 -3.40
C THR A 14 -0.57 -7.25 -2.76
N GLU A 15 -0.14 -8.48 -3.04
CA GLU A 15 1.16 -8.98 -2.61
C GLU A 15 2.15 -8.89 -3.78
N ARG A 16 3.36 -8.36 -3.51
CA ARG A 16 4.47 -8.40 -4.48
C ARG A 16 5.76 -8.78 -3.76
N GLN A 17 6.41 -9.83 -4.25
CA GLN A 17 7.70 -10.29 -3.70
C GLN A 17 7.65 -10.57 -2.18
N GLY A 18 6.51 -11.06 -1.67
CA GLY A 18 6.32 -11.31 -0.23
C GLY A 18 6.19 -10.03 0.61
N VAL A 19 5.76 -8.92 -0.01
CA VAL A 19 5.41 -7.66 0.62
C VAL A 19 3.93 -7.38 0.36
N GLU A 20 3.17 -7.11 1.42
CA GLU A 20 1.79 -6.67 1.31
C GLU A 20 1.76 -5.18 0.96
N ILE A 21 0.93 -4.83 -0.03
CA ILE A 21 0.84 -3.46 -0.53
C ILE A 21 -0.62 -3.06 -0.58
N ASP A 22 -0.96 -2.06 0.23
CA ASP A 22 -2.26 -1.40 0.18
C ASP A 22 -2.19 -0.20 -0.77
N TYR A 23 -3.05 -0.17 -1.78
CA TYR A 23 -3.12 0.94 -2.74
C TYR A 23 -4.54 1.46 -2.92
N CYS A 24 -4.66 2.76 -3.23
CA CYS A 24 -5.94 3.37 -3.55
C CYS A 24 -6.13 3.40 -5.08
N PRO A 25 -7.22 2.83 -5.63
CA PRO A 25 -7.46 2.86 -7.07
C PRO A 25 -7.73 4.27 -7.63
N ASP A 26 -8.24 5.19 -6.79
CA ASP A 26 -8.63 6.53 -7.22
C ASP A 26 -7.46 7.52 -7.22
N CYS A 27 -6.78 7.68 -6.07
CA CYS A 27 -5.67 8.64 -5.94
C CYS A 27 -4.30 8.03 -6.23
N ARG A 28 -4.20 6.71 -6.39
CA ARG A 28 -2.95 5.95 -6.63
C ARG A 28 -1.92 6.06 -5.50
N GLY A 29 -2.35 6.42 -4.29
CA GLY A 29 -1.51 6.34 -3.10
C GLY A 29 -1.18 4.89 -2.74
N VAL A 30 -0.02 4.68 -2.11
CA VAL A 30 0.49 3.38 -1.66
C VAL A 30 0.87 3.46 -0.19
N TRP A 31 0.48 2.45 0.58
CA TRP A 31 0.76 2.29 2.00
C TRP A 31 1.37 0.91 2.22
N LEU A 32 2.44 0.89 3.02
CA LEU A 32 3.23 -0.30 3.33
C LEU A 32 3.33 -0.40 4.84
N ASP A 33 3.40 -1.62 5.36
CA ASP A 33 3.62 -1.82 6.77
C ASP A 33 5.07 -1.53 7.16
N ARG A 34 5.26 -1.15 8.41
CA ARG A 34 6.58 -0.82 8.95
C ARG A 34 7.48 -2.07 8.87
N GLY A 35 8.63 -1.94 8.21
CA GLY A 35 9.61 -3.02 8.00
C GLY A 35 9.49 -3.74 6.66
N GLU A 36 8.43 -3.51 5.88
CA GLU A 36 8.33 -4.04 4.51
C GLU A 36 9.05 -3.17 3.48
N LEU A 37 9.18 -1.87 3.78
CA LEU A 37 9.93 -0.92 2.95
C LEU A 37 11.39 -1.36 2.73
N ASP A 38 12.01 -1.94 3.76
CA ASP A 38 13.40 -2.40 3.70
C ASP A 38 13.58 -3.52 2.67
N LYS A 39 12.58 -4.42 2.54
CA LYS A 39 12.56 -5.47 1.50
C LYS A 39 12.48 -4.90 0.07
N ILE A 40 11.91 -3.71 -0.10
CA ILE A 40 11.77 -3.04 -1.41
C ILE A 40 13.02 -2.20 -1.75
N ILE A 41 13.69 -1.63 -0.74
CA ILE A 41 14.83 -0.71 -0.92
C ILE A 41 16.16 -1.46 -1.07
N GLU A 42 16.31 -2.65 -0.49
CA GLU A 42 17.50 -3.49 -0.70
C GLU A 42 17.59 -3.93 -2.17
N ARG A 43 18.48 -3.28 -2.91
CA ARG A 43 18.73 -3.50 -4.33
C ARG A 43 20.23 -3.47 -4.60
#